data_AF-A0A358A330-F1
#
_entry.id   AF-A0A358A330-F1
#
_cell.length_a   1.000
_cell.length_b   1.000
_cell.length_c   1.000
_cell.angle_alpha   90.00
_cell.angle_beta   90.00
_cell.angle_gamma   90.00
#
_symmetry.space_group_name_H-M   'P 1'
#
loop_
_entity.id
_entity.type
_entity.pdbx_description
1 polymer ?
#
loop_
_entity_poly.entity_id
_entity_poly.type
_entity_poly.pdbx_seq_one_letter_code
_entity_poly.pdbx_strand_id
1 'polypeptide(L)'
;KTGSKFHLVSLSAMRSREITSYLGQLSQGVGAAVPPQVTSTAAKPLSIAFEEISAEKITSIEIDPEAEAAAAALAAAEAEAAAELGDDSA
;
A
#
# COMPACT_ATOMS: atom_id res chain seq x y z
N LYS A 1 12.07 -6.91 -9.68
CA LYS A 1 12.87 -8.05 -9.16
C LYS A 1 12.94 -8.03 -7.63
N THR A 2 12.79 -9.16 -6.93
CA THR A 2 12.91 -9.25 -5.46
C THR A 2 14.24 -9.88 -5.05
N GLY A 3 14.87 -9.39 -3.97
CA GLY A 3 16.18 -9.87 -3.50
C GLY A 3 16.13 -11.21 -2.74
N SER A 4 14.96 -11.67 -2.32
CA SER A 4 14.76 -12.88 -1.53
C SER A 4 13.50 -13.64 -1.95
N LYS A 5 13.55 -14.98 -1.87
CA LYS A 5 12.39 -15.84 -2.16
C LYS A 5 11.25 -15.61 -1.17
N PHE A 6 11.56 -15.34 0.10
CA PHE A 6 10.54 -15.02 1.11
C PHE A 6 9.89 -13.68 0.81
N HIS A 7 10.68 -12.71 0.36
CA HIS A 7 10.18 -11.39 -0.02
C HIS A 7 9.24 -11.46 -1.23
N LEU A 8 9.58 -12.31 -2.22
CA LEU A 8 8.69 -12.58 -3.35
C LEU A 8 7.33 -13.09 -2.93
N VAL A 9 7.27 -14.01 -1.96
CA VAL A 9 6.02 -14.58 -1.45
C VAL A 9 5.17 -13.50 -0.79
N SER A 10 5.76 -12.70 0.12
CA SER A 10 5.02 -11.63 0.79
C SER A 10 4.50 -10.58 -0.19
N LEU A 11 5.34 -10.10 -1.12
CA LEU A 11 4.98 -9.09 -2.10
C LEU A 11 3.87 -9.58 -3.06
N SER A 12 4.01 -10.80 -3.59
CA SER A 12 3.00 -11.40 -4.47
C SER A 12 1.66 -11.63 -3.77
N ALA A 13 1.68 -12.04 -2.49
CA ALA A 13 0.48 -12.25 -1.70
C ALA A 13 -0.26 -10.92 -1.41
N MET A 14 0.46 -9.87 -1.03
CA MET A 14 -0.11 -8.53 -0.82
C MET A 14 -0.74 -8.02 -2.11
N ARG A 15 0.02 -8.04 -3.21
CA ARG A 15 -0.46 -7.54 -4.50
C ARG A 15 -1.68 -8.33 -5.01
N SER A 16 -1.70 -9.64 -4.81
CA SER A 16 -2.87 -10.46 -5.17
C SER A 16 -4.14 -10.06 -4.41
N ARG A 17 -4.04 -9.61 -3.16
CA ARG A 17 -5.19 -9.14 -2.37
C ARG A 17 -5.71 -7.81 -2.91
N GLU A 18 -4.82 -6.90 -3.29
CA GLU A 18 -5.19 -5.63 -3.96
C GLU A 18 -5.96 -5.89 -5.26
N ILE A 19 -5.45 -6.80 -6.12
CA ILE A 19 -6.12 -7.18 -7.37
C ILE A 19 -7.50 -7.80 -7.09
N THR A 20 -7.60 -8.66 -6.07
CA THR A 20 -8.88 -9.25 -5.66
C THR A 20 -9.87 -8.19 -5.19
N SER A 21 -9.39 -7.20 -4.41
CA SER A 21 -10.20 -6.08 -3.94
C SER A 21 -10.72 -5.27 -5.12
N TYR A 22 -9.86 -4.91 -6.09
CA TYR A 22 -10.27 -4.21 -7.31
C TYR A 22 -11.36 -4.95 -8.08
N LEU A 23 -11.23 -6.27 -8.27
CA LEU A 23 -12.24 -7.05 -8.98
C LEU A 23 -13.55 -7.23 -8.20
N GLY A 24 -13.52 -7.13 -6.87
CA GLY A 24 -14.68 -7.27 -5.99
C GLY A 24 -15.37 -5.95 -5.61
N GLN A 25 -14.80 -4.79 -5.97
CA GLN A 25 -15.36 -3.48 -5.64
C GLN A 25 -16.54 -3.14 -6.55
N LEU A 26 -17.76 -3.41 -6.07
CA LEU A 26 -19.00 -3.05 -6.76
C LEU A 26 -19.60 -1.70 -6.32
N SER A 27 -19.04 -1.07 -5.27
CA SER A 27 -19.65 0.11 -4.61
C SER A 27 -18.65 1.05 -3.92
N GLN A 28 -17.35 0.71 -3.88
CA GLN A 28 -16.35 1.61 -3.32
C GLN A 28 -15.97 2.63 -4.41
N GLY A 29 -15.94 3.91 -4.06
CA GLY A 29 -15.77 5.02 -5.00
C GLY A 29 -14.57 4.87 -5.94
N VAL A 30 -14.56 5.67 -7.01
CA VAL A 30 -13.49 5.67 -8.00
C VAL A 30 -12.13 5.83 -7.31
N GLY A 31 -11.20 4.92 -7.60
CA GLY A 31 -9.84 4.94 -7.05
C GLY A 31 -9.65 4.17 -5.73
N ALA A 32 -10.66 3.44 -5.25
CA ALA A 32 -10.55 2.67 -4.00
C ALA A 32 -9.58 1.47 -4.09
N ALA A 33 -9.26 0.96 -5.28
CA ALA A 33 -8.22 -0.04 -5.47
C ALA A 33 -7.50 0.15 -6.80
N VAL A 34 -6.26 -0.34 -6.84
CA VAL A 34 -5.38 -0.25 -8.00
C VAL A 34 -5.69 -1.40 -8.97
N PRO A 35 -6.02 -1.12 -10.25
CA PRO A 35 -6.30 -2.16 -11.25
C PRO A 35 -5.07 -3.04 -11.54
N PRO A 36 -5.26 -4.18 -12.23
CA PRO A 36 -4.16 -4.90 -12.86
C PRO A 36 -3.31 -3.98 -13.73
N GLN A 37 -1.99 -4.01 -13.54
CA GLN A 37 -1.01 -3.16 -14.21
C GLN A 37 -0.45 -3.79 -15.49
N VAL A 38 -0.69 -5.09 -15.71
CA VAL A 38 -0.34 -5.82 -16.93
C VAL A 38 -1.58 -6.38 -17.60
N THR A 39 -1.55 -6.47 -18.93
CA THR A 39 -2.54 -7.22 -19.69
C THR A 39 -2.23 -8.71 -19.58
N SER A 40 -2.94 -9.40 -18.71
CA SER A 40 -2.76 -10.83 -18.45
C SER A 40 -3.90 -11.64 -19.05
N THR A 41 -3.60 -12.86 -19.52
CA THR A 41 -4.62 -13.87 -19.84
C THR A 41 -4.99 -14.73 -18.62
N ALA A 42 -4.25 -14.59 -17.51
CA ALA A 42 -4.49 -15.34 -16.30
C ALA A 42 -5.73 -14.81 -15.55
N ALA A 43 -6.62 -15.73 -15.14
CA ALA A 43 -7.81 -15.39 -14.37
C ALA A 43 -7.55 -15.29 -12.86
N LYS A 44 -6.41 -15.81 -12.38
CA LYS A 44 -6.12 -15.90 -10.94
C LYS A 44 -5.27 -14.70 -10.50
N PRO A 45 -5.69 -13.94 -9.47
CA PRO A 45 -4.97 -12.75 -9.02
C PRO A 45 -3.49 -12.99 -8.66
N LEU A 46 -3.15 -14.17 -8.10
CA LEU A 46 -1.76 -14.53 -7.80
C LEU A 46 -0.89 -14.65 -9.06
N SER A 47 -1.44 -15.20 -10.15
CA SER A 47 -0.73 -15.31 -11.42
C SER A 47 -0.46 -13.93 -12.03
N ILE A 48 -1.48 -13.06 -12.01
CA ILE A 48 -1.35 -11.67 -12.46
C ILE A 48 -0.28 -10.94 -11.63
N ALA A 49 -0.29 -11.10 -10.30
CA ALA A 49 0.72 -10.49 -9.42
C ALA A 49 2.15 -10.92 -9.78
N PHE A 50 2.38 -12.19 -10.12
CA PHE A 50 3.69 -12.66 -10.58
C PHE A 50 4.09 -12.06 -11.93
N GLU A 51 3.16 -11.91 -12.87
CA GLU A 51 3.40 -11.25 -14.15
C GLU A 51 3.72 -9.76 -13.98
N GLU A 52 3.05 -9.07 -13.05
CA GLU A 52 3.35 -7.67 -12.75
C GLU A 52 4.72 -7.48 -12.09
N ILE A 53 5.10 -8.38 -11.17
CA ILE A 53 6.41 -8.36 -10.51
C ILE A 53 7.53 -8.68 -11.51
N SER A 54 7.29 -9.60 -12.46
CA SER A 54 8.28 -9.94 -13.51
C SER A 54 8.42 -8.83 -14.55
N ALA A 55 7.33 -8.10 -14.84
CA ALA A 55 7.33 -6.89 -15.66
C ALA A 55 7.82 -5.62 -14.93
N GLU A 56 8.29 -5.76 -13.68
CA GLU A 56 8.86 -4.68 -12.86
C GLU A 56 7.89 -3.51 -12.59
N LYS A 57 6.58 -3.78 -12.65
CA LYS A 57 5.54 -2.77 -12.36
C LYS A 57 5.20 -2.66 -10.88
N ILE A 58 5.66 -3.60 -10.07
CA ILE A 58 5.40 -3.66 -8.63
C ILE A 58 6.72 -3.69 -7.88
N THR A 59 6.88 -2.72 -6.98
CA THR A 59 8.07 -2.56 -6.13
C THR A 59 7.64 -2.51 -4.67
N SER A 60 8.32 -3.27 -3.83
CA SER A 60 8.20 -3.15 -2.38
C SER A 60 8.97 -1.94 -1.87
N ILE A 61 8.40 -1.24 -0.91
CA ILE A 61 9.09 -0.22 -0.14
C ILE A 61 9.27 -0.78 1.27
N GLU A 62 10.50 -0.78 1.78
CA GLU A 62 10.77 -1.13 3.16
C GLU A 62 10.48 0.09 4.03
N ILE A 63 9.62 -0.09 5.03
CA ILE A 63 9.27 0.96 5.98
C ILE A 63 10.26 0.84 7.14
N ASP A 64 10.96 1.93 7.42
CA ASP A 64 11.83 2.05 8.59
C ASP A 64 10.96 2.33 9.83
N PRO A 65 10.87 1.40 10.79
CA PRO A 65 9.98 1.55 11.94
C PRO A 65 10.40 2.70 12.87
N GLU A 66 11.69 3.05 12.93
CA GLU A 66 12.16 4.16 13.76
C GLU A 66 11.79 5.51 13.13
N ALA A 67 11.93 5.62 11.81
CA ALA A 67 11.48 6.80 11.07
C ALA A 67 9.96 6.97 11.14
N GLU A 68 9.20 5.87 11.06
CA GLU A 68 7.73 5.89 11.16
C GLU A 68 7.27 6.29 12.57
N ALA A 69 7.93 5.79 13.61
CA ALA A 69 7.68 6.19 15.00
C ALA A 69 8.04 7.66 15.25
N ALA A 70 9.14 8.15 14.69
CA ALA A 70 9.53 9.56 14.78
C ALA A 70 8.53 10.47 14.06
N ALA A 71 8.07 10.08 12.87
CA ALA A 71 7.04 10.82 12.13
C ALA A 71 5.70 10.85 12.89
N ALA A 72 5.31 9.73 13.51
CA ALA A 72 4.11 9.66 14.33
C ALA A 72 4.22 10.55 15.59
N ALA A 73 5.37 10.57 16.26
CA ALA A 73 5.61 11.44 17.41
C ALA A 73 5.57 12.93 17.03
N LEU A 74 6.12 13.28 15.88
CA LEU A 74 6.10 14.66 15.36
C LEU A 74 4.66 15.09 15.02
N ALA A 75 3.89 14.23 14.33
CA ALA A 75 2.48 14.48 14.04
C ALA A 75 1.63 14.63 15.31
N ALA A 76 1.93 13.86 16.36
CA ALA A 76 1.27 13.99 17.67
C ALA A 76 1.60 15.33 18.35
N ALA A 77 2.87 15.75 18.33
CA ALA A 77 3.28 17.04 18.87
C ALA A 77 2.68 18.23 18.07
N GLU A 78 2.58 18.12 16.75
CA GLU A 78 1.90 19.12 15.91
C GLU A 78 0.40 19.21 16.22
N ALA A 79 -0.27 18.07 16.45
CA ALA A 79 -1.67 18.04 16.84
C ALA A 79 -1.90 18.64 18.24
N GLU A 80 -1.00 18.37 19.20
CA GLU A 80 -1.05 18.94 20.55
C GLU A 80 -0.81 20.45 20.53
N ALA A 81 0.19 20.93 19.77
CA ALA A 81 0.45 22.36 19.59
C ALA A 81 -0.72 23.09 18.88
N ALA A 82 -1.36 22.46 17.90
CA ALA A 82 -2.54 22.99 17.25
C ALA A 82 -3.76 23.06 18.20
N ALA A 83 -3.85 22.15 19.18
CA ALA A 83 -4.90 22.17 20.19
C ALA A 83 -4.69 23.29 21.23
N GLU A 84 -3.45 23.53 21.69
CA GLU A 84 -3.14 24.64 22.62
C GLU A 84 -3.39 26.02 22.00
N LEU A 85 -3.07 26.22 20.72
CA LEU A 85 -3.31 27.50 20.02
C LEU A 85 -4.80 27.81 19.79
N GLY A 86 -5.69 26.83 19.94
CA GLY A 86 -7.13 26.98 19.76
C GLY A 86 -7.90 27.46 21.00
N ASP A 87 -7.28 27.46 22.19
CA ASP A 87 -7.95 27.73 23.48
C ASP A 87 -7.77 29.19 23.97
N ASP A 88 -6.94 30.01 23.30
CA ASP A 88 -6.62 31.39 23.73
C ASP A 88 -7.50 32.47 23.05
N SER A 89 -8.67 32.09 22.48
CA SER A 89 -9.60 33.02 21.81
C SER A 89 -10.98 33.17 22.47
N ALA A 90 -11.10 32.91 23.78
CA ALA A 90 -12.34 33.11 24.54
C ALA A 90 -12.42 34.49 25.23
#